data_AF-A0AA96TRG3-F1
#
_entry.id   AF-A0AA96TRG3-F1
#
_cell.length_a   1.000
_cell.length_b   1.000
_cell.length_c   1.000
_cell.angle_alpha   90.00
_cell.angle_beta   90.00
_cell.angle_gamma   90.00
#
_symmetry.space_group_name_H-M   'P 1'
#
loop_
_entity.id
_entity.type
_entity.pdbx_description
1 polymer ?
#
loop_
_entity_poly.entity_id
_entity_poly.type
_entity_poly.pdbx_seq_one_letter_code
_entity_poly.pdbx_strand_id
1 'polypeptide(L)'
;MSEVQFANVSNPTAFGVEWSAGENGSQYQLVNPRGTEGLVFGMKVEGARQWSVVPVVDPTRFMDTIPRTFNDFLKVAKAYVE
;
A
#
# COMPACT_ATOMS: atom_id res chain seq x y z
N MET A 1 -20.18 1.93 2.59
CA MET A 1 -18.91 1.77 1.84
C MET A 1 -18.44 0.35 2.09
N SER A 2 -18.18 -0.44 1.05
CA SER A 2 -17.66 -1.79 1.22
C SER A 2 -16.29 -1.71 1.90
N GLU A 3 -16.12 -2.45 3.00
CA GLU A 3 -14.86 -2.48 3.75
C GLU A 3 -13.73 -3.00 2.86
N VAL A 4 -12.65 -2.23 2.71
CA VAL A 4 -11.49 -2.62 1.91
C VAL A 4 -10.71 -3.71 2.65
N GLN A 5 -10.59 -4.89 2.04
CA GLN A 5 -9.79 -5.98 2.60
C GLN A 5 -8.35 -5.92 2.09
N PHE A 6 -7.40 -5.81 3.01
CA PHE A 6 -5.97 -5.80 2.70
C PHE A 6 -5.37 -7.20 2.82
N ALA A 7 -4.71 -7.66 1.75
CA ALA A 7 -3.84 -8.82 1.75
C ALA A 7 -2.41 -8.39 2.10
N ASN A 8 -1.77 -9.10 3.04
CA ASN A 8 -0.37 -8.86 3.40
C ASN A 8 0.56 -9.42 2.32
N VAL A 9 1.34 -8.56 1.68
CA VAL A 9 2.35 -8.91 0.66
C VAL A 9 3.76 -8.51 1.11
N SER A 10 3.95 -8.34 2.42
CA SER A 10 5.23 -7.96 3.01
C SER A 10 6.28 -9.05 2.79
N ASN A 11 7.53 -8.62 2.69
CA ASN A 11 8.69 -9.48 2.52
C ASN A 11 9.86 -8.95 3.39
N PRO A 12 11.05 -9.57 3.35
CA PRO A 12 12.18 -9.12 4.15
C PRO A 12 12.68 -7.70 3.83
N THR A 13 12.38 -7.15 2.65
CA THR A 13 12.89 -5.83 2.22
C THR A 13 11.84 -4.72 2.31
N ALA A 14 10.55 -5.06 2.34
CA ALA A 14 9.45 -4.09 2.38
C ALA A 14 8.23 -4.57 3.18
N PHE A 15 7.49 -3.61 3.73
CA PHE A 15 6.11 -3.82 4.12
C PHE A 15 5.21 -3.55 2.92
N GLY A 16 4.17 -4.37 2.73
CA GLY A 16 3.27 -4.20 1.61
C GLY A 16 1.88 -4.74 1.89
N VAL A 17 0.89 -4.05 1.32
CA VAL A 17 -0.50 -4.52 1.28
C VAL A 17 -1.02 -4.42 -0.15
N GLU A 18 -1.89 -5.35 -0.52
CA GLU A 18 -2.65 -5.34 -1.76
C GLU A 18 -4.14 -5.36 -1.45
N TRP A 19 -4.95 -4.64 -2.23
CA TRP A 19 -6.39 -4.69 -2.14
C TRP A 19 -7.04 -4.49 -3.51
N SER A 20 -8.29 -4.89 -3.64
CA SER A 20 -9.12 -4.58 -4.80
C SER A 20 -10.10 -3.47 -4.44
N ALA A 21 -10.32 -2.52 -5.34
CA ALA A 21 -11.35 -1.49 -5.16
C ALA A 21 -12.23 -1.38 -6.40
N GLY A 22 -13.55 -1.32 -6.17
CA GLY A 22 -14.58 -1.32 -7.20
C GLY A 22 -14.87 -2.70 -7.79
N GLU A 23 -15.88 -2.76 -8.66
CA GLU A 23 -16.31 -4.00 -9.35
C GLU A 23 -15.42 -4.35 -10.56
N ASN A 24 -14.55 -3.43 -10.97
CA ASN A 24 -13.79 -3.47 -12.23
C ASN A 24 -12.47 -4.26 -12.14
N GLY A 25 -12.38 -5.25 -11.24
CA GLY A 25 -11.24 -6.16 -11.12
C GLY A 25 -9.85 -5.52 -10.88
N SER A 26 -9.79 -4.21 -10.57
CA SER A 26 -8.54 -3.46 -10.46
C SER A 26 -7.89 -3.74 -9.12
N GLN A 27 -6.59 -4.02 -9.16
CA GLN A 27 -5.77 -4.29 -7.99
C GLN A 27 -4.90 -3.07 -7.65
N TYR A 28 -4.76 -2.81 -6.37
CA TYR A 28 -3.97 -1.70 -5.84
C TYR A 28 -3.00 -2.25 -4.82
N GLN A 29 -1.82 -1.64 -4.76
CA GLN A 29 -0.78 -2.02 -3.83
C GLN A 29 -0.20 -0.77 -3.19
N LEU A 30 0.12 -0.86 -1.91
CA LEU A 30 0.92 0.13 -1.22
C LEU A 30 2.11 -0.58 -0.59
N VAL A 31 3.30 -0.03 -0.77
CA VAL A 31 4.57 -0.61 -0.33
C VAL A 31 5.42 0.44 0.37
N ASN A 32 6.04 0.06 1.48
CA ASN A 32 7.09 0.82 2.15
C ASN A 32 8.38 -0.03 2.21
N PRO A 33 9.46 0.33 1.50
CA PRO A 33 10.77 -0.25 1.74
C PRO A 33 11.17 -0.01 3.21
N ARG A 34 11.59 -1.08 3.89
CA ARG A 34 11.83 -1.03 5.34
C ARG A 34 12.90 0.00 5.67
N GLY A 35 12.63 0.83 6.69
CA GLY A 35 13.57 1.86 7.13
C GLY A 35 13.66 3.08 6.21
N THR A 36 12.68 3.27 5.32
CA THR A 36 12.61 4.44 4.43
C THR A 36 11.35 5.26 4.66
N GLU A 37 11.45 6.55 4.40
CA GLU A 37 10.33 7.51 4.31
C GLU A 37 9.64 7.46 2.93
N GLY A 38 9.81 6.37 2.17
CA GLY A 38 9.20 6.23 0.84
C GLY A 38 7.96 5.36 0.88
N LEU A 39 6.83 5.86 0.35
CA LEU A 39 5.71 5.02 -0.05
C LEU A 39 5.62 4.91 -1.56
N VAL A 40 5.35 3.69 -2.01
CA VAL A 40 5.16 3.35 -3.41
C VAL A 40 3.76 2.81 -3.56
N PHE A 41 2.98 3.40 -4.47
CA PHE A 41 1.64 2.97 -4.81
C PHE A 41 1.66 2.33 -6.20
N GLY A 42 1.14 1.12 -6.26
CA GLY A 42 0.92 0.37 -7.47
C GLY A 42 -0.56 0.33 -7.82
N MET A 43 -0.88 0.48 -9.09
CA MET A 43 -2.19 0.17 -9.64
C MET A 43 -2.03 -0.80 -10.81
N LYS A 44 -2.87 -1.83 -10.83
CA LYS A 44 -3.00 -2.78 -11.94
C LYS A 44 -4.46 -2.84 -12.36
N VAL A 45 -4.75 -2.20 -13.47
CA VAL A 45 -6.08 -2.22 -14.10
C VAL A 45 -6.38 -3.63 -14.60
N GLU A 46 -7.64 -4.03 -14.59
CA GLU A 46 -8.09 -5.29 -15.15
C GLU A 46 -7.60 -5.46 -16.60
N GLY A 47 -7.04 -6.63 -16.92
CA GLY A 47 -6.43 -6.91 -18.22
C GLY A 47 -5.02 -6.35 -18.43
N ALA A 48 -4.52 -5.47 -17.55
CA ALA A 48 -3.15 -4.98 -17.63
C ALA A 48 -2.14 -6.07 -17.23
N ARG A 49 -1.07 -6.20 -18.03
CA ARG A 49 0.03 -7.15 -17.74
C ARG A 49 1.00 -6.64 -16.68
N GLN A 50 1.08 -5.33 -16.49
CA GLN A 50 2.08 -4.68 -15.65
C GLN A 50 1.44 -3.73 -14.63
N TRP A 51 2.12 -3.55 -13.52
CA TRP A 51 1.78 -2.53 -12.52
C TRP A 51 2.22 -1.16 -13.01
N SER A 52 1.34 -0.17 -12.86
CA SER A 52 1.69 1.24 -12.90
C SER A 52 2.11 1.66 -11.50
N VAL A 53 3.31 2.22 -11.34
CA VAL A 53 3.89 2.50 -10.03
C VAL A 53 4.20 3.98 -9.90
N VAL A 54 3.74 4.59 -8.82
CA VAL A 54 3.99 6.00 -8.51
C VAL A 54 4.48 6.16 -7.07
N PRO A 55 5.52 6.97 -6.82
CA PRO A 55 5.88 7.38 -5.47
C PRO A 55 4.79 8.33 -4.96
N VAL A 56 4.13 7.97 -3.86
CA VAL A 56 2.87 8.63 -3.47
C VAL A 56 3.01 9.65 -2.37
N VAL A 57 3.89 9.48 -1.37
CA VAL A 57 4.24 10.49 -0.33
C VAL A 57 5.05 9.83 0.80
N ASP A 58 5.69 10.67 1.63
CA ASP A 58 6.33 10.29 2.90
C ASP A 58 5.32 9.76 3.95
N PRO A 59 5.49 8.54 4.49
CA PRO A 59 4.61 7.97 5.51
C PRO A 59 4.50 8.82 6.78
N THR A 60 5.42 9.76 7.03
CA THR A 60 5.35 10.68 8.18
C THR A 60 4.09 11.55 8.19
N ARG A 61 3.43 11.72 7.04
CA ARG A 61 2.14 12.42 6.96
C ARG A 61 1.00 11.71 7.69
N PHE A 62 1.13 10.40 7.88
CA PHE A 62 0.09 9.56 8.49
C PHE A 62 0.48 9.07 9.89
N MET A 63 1.74 9.24 10.29
CA MET A 63 2.29 8.76 11.56
C MET A 63 3.62 9.46 11.86
N ASP A 64 3.90 9.83 13.12
CA ASP A 64 5.12 10.57 13.49
C ASP A 64 6.44 9.79 13.31
N THR A 65 6.40 8.53 12.86
CA THR A 65 7.58 7.67 12.72
C THR A 65 7.51 6.78 11.47
N ILE A 66 8.67 6.41 10.95
CA ILE A 66 8.81 5.43 9.86
C ILE A 66 8.26 4.06 10.32
N PRO A 67 7.41 3.38 9.53
CA PRO A 67 6.92 2.04 9.86
C PRO A 67 8.06 1.05 10.12
N ARG A 68 8.06 0.42 11.30
CA ARG A 68 9.05 -0.62 11.68
C ARG A 68 8.46 -2.02 11.74
N THR A 69 7.14 -2.12 11.79
CA THR A 69 6.41 -3.39 11.79
C THR A 69 5.31 -3.37 10.74
N PHE A 70 4.82 -4.56 10.37
CA PHE A 70 3.67 -4.66 9.48
C PHE A 70 2.43 -3.98 10.07
N ASN A 71 2.23 -4.07 11.38
CA ASN A 71 1.09 -3.44 12.05
C ASN A 71 1.15 -1.91 11.99
N ASP A 72 2.35 -1.32 12.05
CA ASP A 72 2.52 0.12 11.87
C ASP A 72 2.22 0.51 10.42
N PHE A 73 2.71 -0.29 9.47
CA PHE A 73 2.44 -0.07 8.04
C PHE A 73 0.95 -0.22 7.71
N LEU A 74 0.25 -1.16 8.33
CA LEU A 74 -1.19 -1.38 8.12
C LEU A 74 -2.02 -0.15 8.55
N LYS A 75 -1.59 0.59 9.58
CA LYS A 75 -2.24 1.85 9.99
C LYS A 75 -2.08 2.92 8.91
N VAL A 76 -0.87 3.06 8.35
CA VAL A 76 -0.60 3.96 7.23
C VAL A 76 -1.45 3.59 6.01
N ALA A 77 -1.51 2.30 5.67
CA ALA A 77 -2.30 1.83 4.55
C ALA A 77 -3.80 2.12 4.71
N LYS A 78 -4.36 1.90 5.90
CA LYS A 78 -5.75 2.26 6.20
C LYS A 78 -5.99 3.77 6.04
N ALA A 79 -5.14 4.59 6.67
CA ALA A 79 -5.25 6.06 6.59
C ALA A 79 -5.01 6.64 5.19
N TYR A 80 -4.33 5.91 4.30
CA TYR A 80 -4.12 6.32 2.91
C TYR A 80 -5.33 6.01 2.02
N VAL A 81 -6.08 4.94 2.34
CA VAL A 81 -7.17 4.42 1.52
C VAL A 81 -8.55 4.90 1.98
N GLU A 82 -8.73 5.13 3.29
CA GLU A 82 -9.93 5.70 3.90
C GLU A 82 -9.89 7.23 3.95
#